data_AF-A0A518UCE9-F1
#
_entry.id   AF-A0A518UCE9-F1
#
_cell.length_a   1.000
_cell.length_b   1.000
_cell.length_c   1.000
_cell.angle_alpha   90.00
_cell.angle_beta   90.00
_cell.angle_gamma   90.00
#
_symmetry.space_group_name_H-M   'P 1'
#
loop_
_entity.id
_entity.type
_entity.pdbx_description
1 polymer ?
#
loop_
_entity_poly.entity_id
_entity_poly.type
_entity_poly.pdbx_seq_one_letter_code
_entity_poly.pdbx_strand_id
1 'polypeptide(L)'
;MAQARKAIGLTQDEFGKAVGGSKPGIQDNEKGKTLPGGKVLFGFVKAGINVNWVLTGEGSMLLADLGTNAPKRGYSTDAGRPLKATEPQVQVFSPAVLEDVVQGLEKVLSDAGRVLPPAKKAEVIALLYQEIAEIEDAESRRNRVLHLVRLVS
;
A
#
# COMPACT_ATOMS: atom_id res chain seq x y z
N MET A 1 1.05 -20.56 -14.16
CA MET A 1 -0.07 -20.86 -15.10
C MET A 1 -0.58 -22.31 -15.05
N ALA A 2 0.18 -23.34 -15.43
CA ALA A 2 -0.35 -24.71 -15.62
C ALA A 2 -1.08 -25.32 -14.40
N GLN A 3 -0.71 -24.91 -13.18
CA GLN A 3 -1.36 -25.34 -11.94
C GLN A 3 -2.82 -24.82 -11.88
N ALA A 4 -3.10 -23.58 -12.29
CA ALA A 4 -4.43 -22.99 -12.24
C ALA A 4 -5.42 -23.71 -13.18
N ARG A 5 -4.96 -24.06 -14.39
CA ARG A 5 -5.75 -24.88 -15.31
C ARG A 5 -6.05 -26.27 -14.71
N LYS A 6 -5.04 -26.92 -14.12
CA LYS A 6 -5.22 -28.24 -13.47
C LYS A 6 -6.19 -28.16 -12.28
N ALA A 7 -6.16 -27.08 -11.50
CA ALA A 7 -7.04 -26.86 -10.36
C ALA A 7 -8.53 -26.76 -10.76
N ILE A 8 -8.83 -26.25 -11.96
CA ILE A 8 -10.19 -26.26 -12.53
C ILE A 8 -10.48 -27.47 -13.44
N GLY A 9 -9.62 -28.50 -13.43
CA GLY A 9 -9.85 -29.79 -14.09
C GLY A 9 -9.71 -29.82 -15.62
N LEU A 10 -9.35 -28.72 -16.28
CA LEU A 10 -9.38 -28.63 -17.75
C LEU A 10 -8.08 -29.12 -18.44
N THR A 11 -8.22 -29.75 -19.61
CA THR A 11 -7.09 -30.01 -20.52
C THR A 11 -6.61 -28.70 -21.18
N GLN A 12 -5.41 -28.69 -21.75
CA GLN A 12 -4.85 -27.51 -22.43
C GLN A 12 -5.70 -27.03 -23.62
N ASP A 13 -6.46 -27.94 -24.25
CA ASP A 13 -7.30 -27.62 -25.41
C ASP A 13 -8.63 -26.96 -24.98
N GLU A 14 -9.33 -27.58 -24.03
CA GLU A 14 -10.53 -27.02 -23.41
C GLU A 14 -10.24 -25.68 -22.75
N PHE A 15 -9.10 -25.57 -22.06
CA PHE A 15 -8.70 -24.33 -21.42
C PHE A 15 -8.40 -23.22 -22.42
N GLY A 16 -7.69 -23.52 -23.52
CA GLY A 16 -7.48 -22.56 -24.60
C GLY A 16 -8.80 -22.01 -25.14
N LYS A 17 -9.76 -22.89 -25.44
CA LYS A 17 -11.12 -22.52 -25.86
C LYS A 17 -11.82 -21.64 -24.80
N ALA A 18 -11.78 -22.03 -23.54
CA ALA A 18 -12.44 -21.32 -22.44
C ALA A 18 -11.87 -19.89 -22.21
N VAL A 19 -10.55 -19.70 -22.30
CA VAL A 19 -9.91 -18.38 -22.11
C VAL A 19 -9.73 -17.58 -23.41
N GLY A 20 -10.22 -18.09 -24.55
CA GLY A 20 -10.14 -17.40 -25.85
C GLY A 20 -8.74 -17.37 -26.48
N GLY A 21 -7.89 -18.35 -26.17
CA GLY A 21 -6.56 -18.59 -26.75
C GLY A 21 -6.48 -19.89 -27.57
N SER A 22 -5.29 -20.20 -28.09
CA SER A 22 -5.03 -21.46 -28.81
C SER A 22 -4.26 -22.44 -27.92
N LYS A 23 -4.43 -23.75 -28.14
CA LYS A 23 -3.68 -24.81 -27.42
C LYS A 23 -2.15 -24.59 -27.46
N PRO A 24 -1.50 -24.26 -28.60
CA PRO A 24 -0.07 -23.93 -28.62
C PRO A 24 0.27 -22.68 -27.80
N GLY A 25 -0.53 -21.60 -27.90
CA GLY A 25 -0.31 -20.39 -27.11
C GLY A 25 -0.42 -20.63 -25.60
N ILE A 26 -1.38 -21.45 -25.16
CA ILE A 26 -1.45 -21.90 -23.76
C ILE A 26 -0.22 -22.72 -23.38
N GLN A 27 0.29 -23.61 -24.24
CA GLN A 27 1.50 -24.38 -23.95
C GLN A 27 2.75 -23.50 -23.82
N ASP A 28 2.91 -22.48 -24.66
CA ASP A 28 4.07 -21.57 -24.57
C ASP A 28 3.96 -20.61 -23.38
N ASN A 29 2.75 -20.15 -23.04
CA ASN A 29 2.49 -19.42 -21.79
C ASN A 29 2.71 -20.30 -20.54
N GLU A 30 2.31 -21.57 -20.56
CA GLU A 30 2.55 -22.53 -19.46
C GLU A 30 4.04 -22.85 -19.26
N LYS A 31 4.84 -22.74 -20.32
CA LYS A 31 6.30 -22.89 -20.30
C LYS A 31 7.04 -21.57 -20.02
N GLY A 32 6.33 -20.45 -19.86
CA GLY A 32 6.92 -19.12 -19.63
C GLY A 32 7.67 -18.53 -20.83
N LYS A 33 7.47 -19.06 -22.05
CA LYS A 33 8.11 -18.50 -23.26
C LYS A 33 7.50 -17.17 -23.70
N THR A 34 6.21 -17.00 -23.46
CA THR A 34 5.44 -15.81 -23.80
C THR A 34 4.51 -15.47 -22.64
N LEU A 35 4.17 -14.19 -22.49
CA LEU A 35 3.13 -13.77 -21.55
C LEU A 35 1.75 -13.81 -22.22
N PRO A 36 0.68 -14.19 -21.50
CA PRO A 36 -0.68 -14.13 -22.01
C PRO A 36 -1.10 -12.69 -22.33
N GLY A 37 -1.56 -12.45 -23.56
CA GLY A 37 -2.13 -11.15 -23.95
C GLY A 37 -3.48 -10.85 -23.27
N GLY A 38 -3.90 -9.58 -23.29
CA GLY A 38 -5.06 -9.08 -22.55
C GLY A 38 -6.37 -9.86 -22.73
N LYS A 39 -6.67 -10.35 -23.95
CA LYS A 39 -7.85 -11.21 -24.21
C LYS A 39 -7.80 -12.52 -23.40
N VAL A 40 -6.63 -13.14 -23.33
CA VAL A 40 -6.41 -14.39 -22.59
C VAL A 40 -6.47 -14.12 -21.09
N LEU A 41 -5.87 -13.02 -20.62
CA LEU A 41 -5.97 -12.55 -19.22
C LEU A 41 -7.43 -12.33 -18.78
N PHE A 42 -8.25 -11.69 -19.62
CA PHE A 42 -9.69 -11.55 -19.35
C PHE A 42 -10.41 -12.92 -19.29
N GLY A 43 -10.00 -13.87 -20.13
CA GLY A 43 -10.44 -15.25 -20.08
C GLY A 43 -10.10 -15.97 -18.76
N PHE A 44 -8.91 -15.74 -18.20
CA PHE A 44 -8.53 -16.27 -16.87
C PHE A 44 -9.50 -15.80 -15.76
N VAL A 45 -9.84 -14.50 -15.74
CA VAL A 45 -10.80 -13.96 -14.76
C VAL A 45 -12.17 -14.65 -14.88
N LYS A 46 -12.67 -14.81 -16.11
CA LYS A 46 -13.94 -15.52 -16.37
C LYS A 46 -13.91 -16.99 -15.97
N ALA A 47 -12.75 -17.64 -16.05
CA ALA A 47 -12.53 -19.02 -15.59
C ALA A 47 -12.30 -19.13 -14.07
N GLY A 48 -12.49 -18.05 -13.30
CA GLY A 48 -12.30 -18.06 -11.85
C GLY A 48 -10.83 -18.01 -11.39
N ILE A 49 -9.88 -17.68 -12.27
CA ILE A 49 -8.44 -17.67 -11.99
C ILE A 49 -7.96 -16.24 -11.71
N ASN A 50 -7.14 -16.07 -10.67
CA ASN A 50 -6.58 -14.78 -10.30
C ASN A 50 -5.45 -14.37 -11.27
N VAL A 51 -5.67 -13.29 -12.03
CA VAL A 51 -4.67 -12.75 -12.97
C VAL A 51 -3.40 -12.27 -12.27
N ASN A 52 -3.46 -11.80 -11.02
CA ASN A 52 -2.24 -11.43 -10.29
C ASN A 52 -1.32 -12.65 -10.15
N TRP A 53 -1.84 -13.78 -9.67
CA TRP A 53 -1.10 -15.04 -9.58
C TRP A 53 -0.62 -15.56 -10.95
N VAL A 54 -1.39 -15.35 -12.02
CA VAL A 54 -0.96 -15.74 -13.38
C VAL A 54 0.29 -14.96 -13.83
N LEU A 55 0.44 -13.70 -13.40
CA LEU A 55 1.53 -12.81 -13.79
C LEU A 55 2.74 -12.87 -12.84
N THR A 56 2.52 -13.01 -11.53
CA THR A 56 3.59 -12.97 -10.51
C THR A 56 3.90 -14.33 -9.88
N GLY A 57 2.97 -15.29 -9.93
CA GLY A 57 3.03 -16.54 -9.17
C GLY A 57 2.66 -16.40 -7.69
N GLU A 58 2.31 -15.20 -7.22
CA GLU A 58 2.09 -14.89 -5.81
C GLU A 58 0.60 -14.86 -5.43
N GLY A 59 0.31 -15.30 -4.20
CA GLY A 59 -1.03 -15.25 -3.61
C GLY A 59 -2.00 -16.34 -4.07
N SER A 60 -3.30 -16.15 -3.81
CA SER A 60 -4.36 -17.08 -4.23
C SER A 60 -4.35 -17.29 -5.74
N MET A 61 -4.26 -18.55 -6.15
CA MET A 61 -4.33 -18.95 -7.56
C MET A 61 -5.74 -18.80 -8.16
N LEU A 62 -6.77 -19.11 -7.37
CA LEU A 62 -8.18 -18.97 -7.76
C LEU A 62 -8.81 -17.74 -7.09
N LEU A 63 -9.83 -17.15 -7.74
CA LEU A 63 -10.57 -16.01 -7.22
C LEU A 63 -11.43 -16.39 -6.00
N ALA A 64 -11.94 -17.62 -5.96
CA ALA A 64 -12.66 -18.17 -4.79
C ALA A 64 -11.77 -18.21 -3.53
N ASP A 65 -10.46 -18.41 -3.71
CA ASP A 65 -9.49 -18.49 -2.62
C ASP A 65 -8.97 -17.12 -2.16
N LEU A 66 -9.48 -16.00 -2.69
CA LEU A 66 -9.09 -14.66 -2.22
C LEU A 66 -9.53 -14.37 -0.78
N GLY A 67 -10.46 -15.15 -0.21
CA GLY A 67 -10.78 -15.11 1.22
C GLY A 67 -9.88 -15.99 2.10
N THR A 68 -9.18 -16.97 1.52
CA THR A 68 -8.47 -18.03 2.28
C THR A 68 -6.95 -17.98 2.19
N ASN A 69 -6.41 -17.54 1.04
CA ASN A 69 -4.97 -17.51 0.76
C ASN A 69 -4.51 -16.19 0.11
N ALA A 70 -5.31 -15.12 0.18
CA ALA A 70 -4.85 -13.84 -0.31
C ALA A 70 -3.60 -13.45 0.48
N PRO A 71 -2.51 -13.04 -0.19
CA PRO A 71 -1.47 -12.32 0.50
C PRO A 71 -2.19 -11.10 1.05
N LYS A 72 -2.01 -10.83 2.35
CA LYS A 72 -2.66 -9.68 2.99
C LYS A 72 -2.03 -8.42 2.40
N ARG A 73 -2.50 -8.03 1.21
CA ARG A 73 -2.35 -6.70 0.65
C ARG A 73 -3.15 -5.84 1.60
N GLY A 74 -2.43 -5.13 2.46
CA GLY A 74 -2.98 -4.16 3.39
C GLY A 74 -3.55 -2.95 2.66
N TYR A 75 -4.59 -3.17 1.85
CA TYR A 75 -5.66 -2.19 1.72
C TYR A 75 -6.31 -2.07 3.10
N SER A 76 -5.65 -1.26 3.92
CA SER A 76 -6.28 -0.65 5.06
C SER A 76 -7.33 0.33 4.50
N THR A 77 -8.55 -0.15 4.29
CA THR A 77 -9.60 0.48 5.08
C THR A 77 -9.21 0.24 6.52
N ASP A 78 -9.04 1.28 7.31
CA ASP A 78 -9.20 1.09 8.75
C ASP A 78 -10.60 0.44 8.96
N ALA A 79 -10.73 -0.75 9.54
CA ALA A 79 -9.74 -1.47 10.36
C ALA A 79 -9.12 -2.74 9.73
N GLY A 80 -7.78 -2.82 9.73
CA GLY A 80 -7.05 -4.10 9.90
C GLY A 80 -5.94 -4.48 8.89
N ARG A 81 -4.75 -3.85 8.95
CA ARG A 81 -3.50 -4.30 8.26
C ARG A 81 -3.03 -5.68 8.75
N PRO A 82 -2.27 -6.45 7.94
CA PRO A 82 -0.80 -6.38 7.74
C PRO A 82 -0.42 -6.30 6.23
N LEU A 83 0.83 -6.36 5.72
CA LEU A 83 2.19 -5.96 6.18
C LEU A 83 3.17 -5.87 4.97
N LYS A 84 4.27 -5.10 5.11
CA LYS A 84 5.57 -5.16 4.40
C LYS A 84 5.62 -5.49 2.89
N ALA A 85 5.58 -4.44 2.07
CA ALA A 85 6.55 -4.27 0.98
C ALA A 85 7.45 -3.07 1.34
N THR A 86 8.72 -3.07 0.90
CA THR A 86 9.59 -1.88 0.99
C THR A 86 9.23 -0.89 -0.12
N GLU A 87 8.09 -0.24 0.04
CA GLU A 87 7.66 0.89 -0.77
C GLU A 87 8.33 2.17 -0.26
N PRO A 88 8.59 3.17 -1.13
CA PRO A 88 9.02 4.48 -0.66
C PRO A 88 7.95 5.03 0.29
N GLN A 89 8.37 5.53 1.45
CA GLN A 89 7.46 6.14 2.41
C GLN A 89 6.86 7.40 1.78
N VAL A 90 5.67 7.28 1.19
CA VAL A 90 4.86 8.42 0.79
C VAL A 90 4.40 9.07 2.08
N GLN A 91 5.10 10.10 2.51
CA GLN A 91 4.85 10.80 3.76
C GLN A 91 3.47 11.48 3.68
N VAL A 92 2.46 10.82 4.25
CA VAL A 92 1.08 11.27 4.16
C VAL A 92 0.92 12.55 4.97
N PHE A 93 0.48 13.62 4.32
CA PHE A 93 0.20 14.87 5.00
C PHE A 93 -1.06 14.72 5.88
N SER A 94 -0.91 15.03 7.18
CA SER A 94 -1.94 14.94 8.20
C SER A 94 -2.23 16.33 8.78
N PRO A 95 -3.39 16.94 8.45
CA PRO A 95 -3.78 18.25 8.98
C PRO A 95 -3.78 18.31 10.51
N ALA A 96 -4.20 17.22 11.18
CA ALA A 96 -4.25 17.15 12.64
C ALA A 96 -2.86 17.19 13.29
N VAL A 97 -1.85 16.55 12.67
CA VAL A 97 -0.46 16.62 13.14
C VAL A 97 0.08 18.04 12.96
N LEU A 98 -0.21 18.70 11.83
CA LEU A 98 0.19 20.09 11.60
C LEU A 98 -0.45 21.04 12.63
N GLU A 99 -1.72 20.82 12.98
CA GLU A 99 -2.41 21.58 14.03
C GLU A 99 -1.72 21.40 15.40
N ASP A 100 -1.42 20.16 15.81
CA ASP A 100 -0.69 19.88 17.05
C ASP A 100 0.69 20.58 17.10
N VAL A 101 1.43 20.58 15.97
CA VAL A 101 2.72 21.31 15.83
C VAL A 101 2.53 22.81 16.01
N VAL A 102 1.59 23.41 15.29
CA VAL A 102 1.36 24.86 15.32
C VAL A 102 0.92 25.29 16.72
N GLN A 103 -0.06 24.60 17.32
CA GLN A 103 -0.53 24.92 18.67
C GLN A 103 0.58 24.81 19.73
N GLY A 104 1.41 23.76 19.66
CA GLY A 104 2.52 23.59 20.59
C GLY A 104 3.61 24.65 20.44
N LEU A 105 3.95 25.03 19.20
CA LEU A 105 4.91 26.11 18.93
C LEU A 105 4.40 27.47 19.40
N GLU A 106 3.17 27.84 19.04
CA GLU A 106 2.56 29.11 19.44
C GLU A 106 2.48 29.24 20.97
N LYS A 107 2.14 28.15 21.66
CA LYS A 107 2.12 28.11 23.13
C LYS A 107 3.48 28.42 23.73
N VAL A 108 4.55 27.74 23.31
CA VAL A 108 5.89 27.98 23.89
C VAL A 108 6.43 29.36 23.52
N LEU A 109 6.15 29.87 22.31
CA LEU A 109 6.51 31.24 21.93
C LEU A 109 5.77 32.28 22.79
N SER A 110 4.47 32.08 23.04
CA SER A 110 3.67 32.94 23.92
C SER A 110 4.18 32.88 25.37
N ASP A 111 4.39 31.67 25.92
CA ASP A 111 4.91 31.46 27.29
C ASP A 111 6.30 32.10 27.48
N ALA A 112 7.12 32.14 26.43
CA ALA A 112 8.44 32.76 26.42
C ALA A 112 8.46 34.26 26.05
N GLY A 113 7.31 34.85 25.68
CA GLY A 113 7.23 36.24 25.21
C GLY A 113 7.99 36.52 23.91
N ARG A 114 8.14 35.52 23.03
CA ARG A 114 8.94 35.60 21.79
C ARG A 114 8.06 35.57 20.55
N VAL A 115 8.57 36.16 19.47
CA VAL A 115 7.95 36.12 18.13
C VAL A 115 8.99 35.67 17.11
N LEU A 116 8.64 34.68 16.29
CA LEU A 116 9.47 34.25 15.15
C LEU A 116 9.04 34.95 13.85
N PRO A 117 9.97 35.44 13.01
CA PRO A 117 9.67 35.87 11.66
C PRO A 117 9.02 34.74 10.84
N PRO A 118 8.11 35.03 9.89
CA PRO A 118 7.33 34.00 9.18
C PRO A 118 8.17 32.88 8.54
N ALA A 119 9.31 33.22 7.92
CA ALA A 119 10.20 32.24 7.30
C ALA A 119 10.78 31.24 8.32
N LYS A 120 11.26 31.73 9.47
CA LYS A 120 11.80 30.89 10.55
C LYS A 120 10.72 30.08 11.26
N LYS A 121 9.50 30.63 11.38
CA LYS A 121 8.34 29.91 11.91
C LYS A 121 7.96 28.72 11.01
N ALA A 122 7.92 28.91 9.69
CA ALA A 122 7.64 27.84 8.73
C ALA A 122 8.71 26.74 8.75
N GLU A 123 9.99 27.10 8.83
CA GLU A 123 11.14 26.17 8.96
C GLU A 123 11.02 25.29 10.20
N VAL A 124 10.72 25.88 11.36
CA VAL A 124 10.53 25.14 12.63
C VAL A 124 9.29 24.24 12.56
N ILE A 125 8.17 24.70 11.99
CA ILE A 125 6.96 23.88 11.80
C ILE A 125 7.25 22.65 10.93
N ALA A 126 7.97 22.81 9.82
CA ALA A 126 8.30 21.70 8.93
C ALA A 126 9.15 20.62 9.61
N LEU A 127 10.17 21.03 10.38
CA LEU A 127 11.03 20.11 11.13
C LEU A 127 10.27 19.36 12.23
N LEU A 128 9.45 20.09 13.02
CA LEU A 128 8.62 19.48 14.06
C LEU A 128 7.60 18.50 13.47
N TYR A 129 7.00 18.84 12.33
CA TYR A 129 6.06 17.96 11.63
C TYR A 129 6.74 16.65 11.21
N GLN A 130 7.92 16.71 10.60
CA GLN A 130 8.68 15.52 10.17
C GLN A 130 9.04 14.60 11.34
N GLU A 131 9.45 15.16 12.47
CA GLU A 131 9.86 14.42 13.68
C GLU A 131 8.68 13.72 14.39
N ILE A 132 7.45 14.25 14.30
CA ILE A 132 6.29 13.68 15.02
C ILE A 132 5.23 13.01 14.13
N ALA A 133 5.37 13.04 12.80
CA ALA A 133 4.38 12.51 11.86
C ALA A 133 4.04 11.04 12.10
N GLU A 134 4.99 10.26 12.59
CA GLU A 134 4.85 8.83 12.87
C GLU A 134 4.26 8.52 14.27
N ILE A 135 3.96 9.54 15.09
CA ILE A 135 3.37 9.34 16.42
C ILE A 135 1.84 9.32 16.30
N GLU A 136 1.25 8.15 16.46
CA GLU A 136 -0.21 7.92 16.33
C GLU A 136 -1.04 8.63 17.42
N ASP A 137 -0.56 8.62 18.67
CA ASP A 137 -1.26 9.23 19.82
C ASP A 137 -1.13 10.77 19.87
N ALA A 138 -2.27 11.44 20.04
CA ALA A 138 -2.36 12.89 20.08
C ALA A 138 -1.76 13.51 21.35
N GLU A 139 -1.87 12.84 22.50
CA GLU A 139 -1.29 13.35 23.75
C GLU A 139 0.24 13.28 23.69
N SER A 140 0.77 12.14 23.24
CA SER A 140 2.20 11.91 23.00
C SER A 140 2.77 12.88 21.95
N ARG A 141 2.05 13.18 20.85
CA ARG A 141 2.45 14.23 19.90
C ARG A 141 2.58 15.58 20.58
N ARG A 142 1.54 16.03 21.27
CA ARG A 142 1.53 17.35 21.95
C ARG A 142 2.65 17.46 22.97
N ASN A 143 2.86 16.43 23.78
CA ASN A 143 3.95 16.37 24.76
C ASN A 143 5.33 16.39 24.07
N ARG A 144 5.49 15.68 22.94
CA ARG A 144 6.74 15.69 22.15
C ARG A 144 7.01 17.06 21.52
N VAL A 145 6.01 17.73 20.94
CA VAL A 145 6.15 19.11 20.41
C VAL A 145 6.58 20.06 21.51
N LEU A 146 5.88 20.08 22.64
CA LEU A 146 6.20 20.97 23.76
C LEU A 146 7.62 20.72 24.31
N HIS A 147 8.07 19.47 24.34
CA HIS A 147 9.44 19.14 24.72
C HIS A 147 10.47 19.64 23.69
N LEU A 148 10.26 19.35 22.40
CA LEU A 148 11.18 19.74 21.31
C LEU A 148 11.31 21.25 21.16
N VAL A 149 10.19 21.99 21.20
CA VAL A 149 10.22 23.45 21.09
C VAL A 149 10.97 24.07 22.27
N ARG A 150 10.80 23.53 23.49
CA ARG A 150 11.53 23.97 24.70
C ARG A 150 13.04 23.70 24.65
N LEU A 151 13.52 22.76 23.84
CA LEU A 151 14.95 22.51 23.66
C LEU A 151 15.63 23.54 22.75
N VAL A 152 14.85 24.25 21.91
CA VAL A 152 15.36 25.21 20.92
C VAL A 152 14.96 26.68 21.22
N SER A 153 14.23 26.90 22.31
CA SER A 153 13.81 28.22 22.80
C SER A 153 14.63 28.67 24.01
#